data_AF-A0A0N7KN01-F1
#
_entry.id   AF-A0A0N7KN01-F1
#
_cell.length_a   1.000
_cell.length_b   1.000
_cell.length_c   1.000
_cell.angle_alpha   90.00
_cell.angle_beta   90.00
_cell.angle_gamma   90.00
#
_symmetry.space_group_name_H-M   'P 1'
#
loop_
_entity.id
_entity.type
_entity.pdbx_description
1 polymer ?
#
loop_
_entity_poly.entity_id
_entity_poly.type
_entity_poly.pdbx_seq_one_letter_code
_entity_poly.pdbx_strand_id
1 'polypeptide(L)'
;EEEEAEEWERRKRGRRKRRKRRRRRGGEEDPVDVLGEEVMGRVMELLDARSVARCTAVSRAWRGVAADDRLWAPKCAELMAGKAHIPRLTMIPTASKLSTYSMAIADGKRTRITKEDLCDHDWEFRFTIAAPEYWRNLDPSWKHTGPPMRRYFHPDGYHSADPHDAVWGGHECTYTIITSFAGNGCIRDHYVRINRWPPMKVSRKEDWSWELSNHLYRYNSIPDTDKKGCTGPLFPVW
;
A
#
# COMPACT_ATOMS: atom_id res chain seq x y z
N GLU A 1 44.44 41.73 -11.42
CA GLU A 1 44.31 40.70 -10.36
C GLU A 1 43.87 41.30 -9.02
N GLU A 2 44.52 42.35 -8.51
CA GLU A 2 44.17 42.95 -7.21
C GLU A 2 42.76 43.58 -7.18
N GLU A 3 42.36 44.30 -8.25
CA GLU A 3 41.00 44.86 -8.36
C GLU A 3 39.89 43.80 -8.42
N GLU A 4 40.14 42.66 -9.11
CA GLU A 4 39.16 41.56 -9.18
C GLU A 4 38.99 40.86 -7.82
N ALA A 5 40.07 40.75 -7.04
CA ALA A 5 40.03 40.21 -5.68
C ALA A 5 39.24 41.13 -4.73
N GLU A 6 39.41 42.46 -4.84
CA GLU A 6 38.63 43.42 -4.08
C GLU A 6 37.14 43.42 -4.46
N GLU A 7 36.83 43.32 -5.76
CA GLU A 7 35.45 43.24 -6.23
C GLU A 7 34.75 41.95 -5.73
N TRP A 8 35.47 40.83 -5.72
CA TRP A 8 35.00 39.56 -5.17
C TRP A 8 34.66 39.67 -3.67
N GLU A 9 35.55 40.25 -2.85
CA GLU A 9 35.29 40.44 -1.42
C GLU A 9 34.16 41.46 -1.16
N ARG A 10 34.03 42.52 -1.96
CA ARG A 10 32.86 43.42 -1.92
C ARG A 10 31.56 42.68 -2.22
N ARG A 11 31.52 41.84 -3.27
CA ARG A 11 30.34 41.02 -3.63
C ARG A 11 29.99 40.03 -2.52
N LYS A 12 30.99 39.41 -1.89
CA LYS A 12 30.81 38.45 -0.77
C LYS A 12 30.27 39.15 0.48
N ARG A 13 30.81 40.33 0.83
CA ARG A 13 30.29 41.19 1.93
C ARG A 13 28.89 41.69 1.64
N GLY A 14 28.60 42.07 0.40
CA GLY A 14 27.27 42.46 -0.08
C GLY A 14 26.24 41.33 0.09
N ARG A 15 26.57 40.11 -0.35
CA ARG A 15 25.75 38.90 -0.14
C ARG A 15 25.50 38.63 1.35
N ARG A 16 26.54 38.71 2.20
CA ARG A 16 26.40 38.55 3.66
C ARG A 16 25.48 39.61 4.27
N LYS A 17 25.65 40.90 3.93
CA LYS A 17 24.77 41.99 4.41
C LYS A 17 23.33 41.81 3.93
N ARG A 18 23.11 41.34 2.70
CA ARG A 18 21.77 41.09 2.13
C ARG A 18 21.08 39.91 2.82
N ARG A 19 21.81 38.83 3.14
CA ARG A 19 21.34 37.71 3.99
C ARG A 19 20.97 38.18 5.41
N LYS A 20 21.81 39.02 6.03
CA LYS A 20 21.57 39.56 7.38
C LYS A 20 20.39 40.55 7.42
N ARG A 21 20.19 41.34 6.37
CA ARG A 21 19.00 42.22 6.20
C ARG A 21 17.72 41.42 5.96
N ARG A 22 17.77 40.32 5.19
CA ARG A 22 16.61 39.41 5.02
C ARG A 22 16.17 38.78 6.34
N ARG A 23 17.11 38.43 7.23
CA ARG A 23 16.78 37.95 8.59
C ARG A 23 16.16 39.03 9.50
N ARG A 24 16.46 40.32 9.27
CA ARG A 24 16.00 41.44 10.13
C ARG A 24 14.70 42.10 9.69
N ARG A 25 14.28 41.94 8.42
CA ARG A 25 13.01 42.46 7.93
C ARG A 25 11.97 41.34 7.97
N GLY A 26 11.28 41.20 9.10
CA GLY A 26 9.98 40.51 9.21
C GLY A 26 9.99 38.99 9.08
N GLY A 27 11.05 38.30 9.52
CA GLY A 27 10.94 36.86 9.75
C GLY A 27 10.25 36.64 11.08
N GLU A 28 8.98 36.22 11.07
CA GLU A 28 8.43 35.50 12.23
C GLU A 28 9.45 34.42 12.62
N GLU A 29 9.83 34.40 13.89
CA GLU A 29 10.79 33.43 14.41
C GLU A 29 10.26 32.01 14.15
N ASP A 30 11.15 31.05 13.80
CA ASP A 30 10.70 29.69 13.51
C ASP A 30 10.00 29.13 14.76
N PRO A 31 8.73 28.68 14.66
CA PRO A 31 8.01 28.16 15.81
C PRO A 31 8.75 27.04 16.53
N VAL A 32 9.57 26.25 15.82
CA VAL A 32 10.41 25.22 16.46
C VAL A 32 11.49 25.85 17.32
N ASP A 33 12.11 26.96 16.88
CA ASP A 33 13.14 27.67 17.64
C ASP A 33 12.53 28.39 18.88
N VAL A 34 11.28 28.85 18.78
CA VAL A 34 10.58 29.59 19.85
C VAL A 34 9.93 28.65 20.87
N LEU A 35 9.18 27.65 20.41
CA LEU A 35 8.38 26.76 21.26
C LEU A 35 9.16 25.51 21.70
N GLY A 36 10.22 25.16 20.98
CA GLY A 36 10.95 23.91 21.16
C GLY A 36 10.27 22.71 20.47
N GLU A 37 11.06 21.65 20.26
CA GLU A 37 10.64 20.44 19.54
C GLU A 37 9.49 19.71 20.23
N GLU A 38 9.46 19.69 21.57
CA GLU A 38 8.43 18.97 22.33
C GLU A 38 7.04 19.60 22.14
N VAL A 39 6.93 20.92 22.34
CA VAL A 39 5.67 21.65 22.16
C VAL A 39 5.24 21.59 20.70
N MET A 40 6.18 21.73 19.76
CA MET A 40 5.88 21.57 18.34
C MET A 40 5.35 20.16 18.02
N GLY A 41 5.93 19.12 18.64
CA GLY A 41 5.46 17.74 18.52
C GLY A 41 4.00 17.61 18.96
N ARG A 42 3.63 18.19 20.11
CA ARG A 42 2.25 18.22 20.60
C ARG A 42 1.29 18.94 19.64
N VAL A 43 1.74 20.03 19.02
CA VAL A 43 0.93 20.73 18.01
C VAL A 43 0.75 19.84 16.77
N MET A 44 1.80 19.17 16.31
CA MET A 44 1.74 18.27 15.16
C MET A 44 0.92 16.99 15.43
N GLU A 45 0.82 16.54 16.68
CA GLU A 45 -0.06 15.41 17.06
C GLU A 45 -1.51 15.65 16.64
N LEU A 46 -1.98 16.90 16.72
CA LEU A 46 -3.34 17.32 16.35
C LEU A 46 -3.60 17.36 14.82
N LEU A 47 -2.55 17.25 14.01
CA LEU A 47 -2.65 17.32 12.55
C LEU A 47 -2.95 15.95 11.94
N ASP A 48 -3.63 15.93 10.79
CA ASP A 48 -3.76 14.69 10.01
C ASP A 48 -2.40 14.22 9.46
N ALA A 49 -2.31 12.93 9.11
CA ALA A 49 -1.05 12.33 8.61
C ALA A 49 -0.50 13.09 7.39
N ARG A 50 -1.39 13.57 6.51
CA ARG A 50 -0.97 14.30 5.30
C ARG A 50 -0.30 15.63 5.63
N SER A 51 -0.82 16.35 6.60
CA SER A 51 -0.29 17.64 7.04
C SER A 51 1.03 17.45 7.78
N VAL A 52 1.13 16.45 8.66
CA VAL A 52 2.41 16.09 9.30
C VAL A 52 3.47 15.71 8.26
N ALA A 53 3.12 14.91 7.24
CA ALA A 53 4.07 14.59 6.17
C ALA A 53 4.57 15.85 5.45
N ARG A 54 3.71 16.84 5.20
CA ARG A 54 4.10 18.12 4.60
C ARG A 54 5.03 18.93 5.49
N CYS A 55 4.88 18.87 6.82
CA CYS A 55 5.80 19.54 7.76
C CYS A 55 7.26 19.09 7.55
N THR A 56 7.51 17.86 7.12
CA THR A 56 8.87 17.37 6.83
C THR A 56 9.58 18.11 5.69
N ALA A 57 8.84 18.80 4.82
CA ALA A 57 9.37 19.54 3.69
C ALA A 57 9.66 21.03 4.00
N VAL A 58 9.29 21.52 5.19
CA VAL A 58 9.42 22.94 5.55
C VAL A 58 10.87 23.34 5.86
N SER A 59 11.47 22.70 6.86
CA SER A 59 12.85 22.96 7.29
C SER A 59 13.48 21.70 7.90
N ARG A 60 14.79 21.74 8.19
CA ARG A 60 15.46 20.63 8.88
C ARG A 60 14.94 20.44 10.31
N ALA A 61 14.65 21.54 11.00
CA ALA A 61 14.10 21.51 12.36
C ALA A 61 12.68 20.91 12.35
N TRP A 62 11.81 21.39 11.45
CA TRP A 62 10.48 20.82 11.27
C TRP A 62 10.51 19.35 10.88
N ARG A 63 11.46 18.94 10.04
CA ARG A 63 11.64 17.53 9.69
C ARG A 63 12.02 16.68 10.89
N GLY A 64 12.86 17.18 11.80
CA GLY A 64 13.25 16.46 13.02
C GLY A 64 12.02 16.07 13.84
N VAL A 65 11.13 17.03 14.08
CA VAL A 65 9.87 16.81 14.81
C VAL A 65 8.87 15.99 14.00
N ALA A 66 8.62 16.38 12.75
CA ALA A 66 7.57 15.80 11.92
C ALA A 66 7.87 14.37 11.43
N ALA A 67 9.12 13.89 11.54
CA ALA A 67 9.50 12.52 11.19
C ALA A 67 9.66 11.62 12.42
N ASP A 68 9.38 12.10 13.63
CA ASP A 68 9.50 11.33 14.87
C ASP A 68 8.52 10.14 14.88
N ASP A 69 9.03 8.96 15.24
CA ASP A 69 8.26 7.74 15.31
C ASP A 69 7.14 7.78 16.36
N ARG A 70 7.28 8.56 17.44
CA ARG A 70 6.24 8.78 18.45
C ARG A 70 5.01 9.44 17.86
N LEU A 71 5.21 10.36 16.91
CA LEU A 71 4.13 11.06 16.22
C LEU A 71 3.43 10.17 15.19
N TRP A 72 4.19 9.30 14.52
CA TRP A 72 3.68 8.44 13.46
C TRP A 72 3.14 7.10 13.95
N ALA A 73 3.57 6.59 15.10
CA ALA A 73 3.09 5.30 15.62
C ALA A 73 1.56 5.24 15.79
N PRO A 74 0.89 6.24 16.40
CA PRO A 74 -0.57 6.27 16.47
C PRO A 74 -1.22 6.35 15.09
N LYS A 75 -0.64 7.12 14.16
CA LYS A 75 -1.17 7.28 12.79
C LYS A 75 -1.06 6.00 11.98
N CYS A 76 0.01 5.22 12.17
CA CYS A 76 0.13 3.88 11.59
C CYS A 76 -0.93 2.93 12.16
N ALA A 77 -1.14 2.95 13.48
CA ALA A 77 -2.16 2.13 14.12
C ALA A 77 -3.57 2.47 13.61
N GLU A 78 -3.89 3.76 13.51
CA GLU A 78 -5.15 4.25 12.93
C GLU A 78 -5.31 3.82 11.46
N LEU A 79 -4.27 3.97 10.64
CA LEU A 79 -4.31 3.59 9.23
C LEU A 79 -4.60 2.09 9.04
N MET A 80 -3.99 1.25 9.88
CA MET A 80 -4.08 -0.21 9.82
C MET A 80 -5.35 -0.74 10.51
N ALA A 81 -6.02 0.07 11.33
CA ALA A 81 -7.23 -0.34 12.00
C ALA A 81 -8.32 -0.72 10.99
N GLY A 82 -8.89 -1.91 11.15
CA GLY A 82 -9.95 -2.42 10.29
C GLY A 82 -9.53 -2.80 8.87
N LYS A 83 -8.22 -2.80 8.55
CA LYS A 83 -7.74 -3.29 7.26
C LYS A 83 -7.76 -4.81 7.22
N ALA A 84 -8.20 -5.36 6.09
CA ALA A 84 -8.34 -6.81 5.88
C ALA A 84 -6.98 -7.51 5.87
N HIS A 85 -5.96 -6.86 5.28
CA HIS A 85 -4.61 -7.42 5.11
C HIS A 85 -3.56 -6.38 5.48
N ILE A 86 -2.69 -6.70 6.43
CA ILE A 86 -1.56 -5.85 6.80
C ILE A 86 -0.34 -6.22 5.94
N PRO A 87 0.23 -5.30 5.15
CA PRO A 87 1.33 -5.62 4.24
C PRO A 87 2.62 -6.04 4.94
N ARG A 88 3.27 -7.11 4.51
CA ARG A 88 4.49 -7.66 5.14
C ARG A 88 5.67 -6.70 5.17
N LEU A 89 5.77 -5.84 4.16
CA LEU A 89 6.72 -4.73 4.10
C LEU A 89 6.58 -3.70 5.26
N THR A 90 5.46 -3.67 6.00
CA THR A 90 5.34 -2.81 7.19
C THR A 90 6.09 -3.37 8.41
N MET A 91 6.54 -4.62 8.35
CA MET A 91 7.24 -5.32 9.43
C MET A 91 8.75 -5.18 9.38
N ILE A 92 9.30 -4.41 8.42
CA ILE A 92 10.75 -4.18 8.32
C ILE A 92 11.24 -3.49 9.61
N PRO A 93 12.05 -4.15 10.46
CA PRO A 93 12.35 -3.64 11.81
C PRO A 93 13.10 -2.30 11.82
N THR A 94 13.85 -2.02 10.76
CA THR A 94 14.67 -0.81 10.62
C THR A 94 13.93 0.36 9.97
N ALA A 95 12.67 0.17 9.56
CA ALA A 95 11.89 1.23 8.96
C ALA A 95 11.33 2.19 10.03
N SER A 96 11.44 3.50 9.78
CA SER A 96 10.74 4.51 10.58
C SER A 96 9.22 4.37 10.40
N LYS A 97 8.44 4.82 11.38
CA LYS A 97 6.98 4.79 11.32
C LYS A 97 6.42 5.63 10.19
N LEU A 98 7.05 6.77 9.86
CA LEU A 98 6.72 7.53 8.65
C LEU A 98 6.90 6.67 7.38
N SER A 99 8.02 5.94 7.28
CA SER A 99 8.26 5.03 6.16
C SER A 99 7.23 3.91 6.12
N THR A 100 6.96 3.27 7.27
CA THR A 100 5.93 2.25 7.42
C THR A 100 4.55 2.74 6.95
N TYR A 101 4.16 3.95 7.34
CA TYR A 101 2.90 4.57 6.91
C TYR A 101 2.86 4.73 5.39
N SER A 102 3.91 5.32 4.82
CA SER A 102 4.03 5.56 3.37
C SER A 102 3.97 4.25 2.59
N MET A 103 4.70 3.24 3.06
CA MET A 103 4.77 1.91 2.49
C MET A 103 3.41 1.19 2.52
N ALA A 104 2.67 1.27 3.63
CA ALA A 104 1.33 0.69 3.74
C ALA A 104 0.33 1.34 2.76
N ILE A 105 0.37 2.67 2.63
CA ILE A 105 -0.46 3.40 1.65
C ILE A 105 -0.11 3.01 0.22
N ALA A 106 1.18 2.87 -0.10
CA ALA A 106 1.63 2.48 -1.42
C ALA A 106 1.16 1.07 -1.78
N ASP A 107 1.32 0.12 -0.86
CA ASP A 107 0.87 -1.26 -1.06
C ASP A 107 -0.66 -1.35 -1.19
N GLY A 108 -1.41 -0.64 -0.34
CA GLY A 108 -2.88 -0.58 -0.39
C GLY A 108 -3.45 0.02 -1.69
N LYS A 109 -2.61 0.59 -2.56
CA LYS A 109 -2.98 1.09 -3.89
C LYS A 109 -2.42 0.24 -5.04
N ARG A 110 -1.75 -0.87 -4.72
CA ARG A 110 -1.11 -1.73 -5.70
C ARG A 110 -2.16 -2.43 -6.58
N THR A 111 -1.89 -2.46 -7.88
CA THR A 111 -2.72 -3.16 -8.87
C THR A 111 -2.09 -4.46 -9.38
N ARG A 112 -0.81 -4.66 -9.08
CA ARG A 112 -0.06 -5.88 -9.42
C ARG A 112 -0.15 -6.87 -8.27
N ILE A 113 -0.78 -8.03 -8.46
CA ILE A 113 -0.73 -9.13 -7.50
C ILE A 113 0.52 -9.98 -7.72
N THR A 114 1.11 -10.47 -6.64
CA THR A 114 2.21 -11.43 -6.67
C THR A 114 1.75 -12.82 -6.28
N LYS A 115 2.66 -13.78 -6.38
CA LYS A 115 2.40 -15.16 -5.96
C LYS A 115 2.21 -15.24 -4.44
N GLU A 116 2.98 -14.46 -3.69
CA GLU A 116 2.86 -14.35 -2.24
C GLU A 116 1.46 -13.87 -1.85
N ASP A 117 0.93 -12.83 -2.50
CA ASP A 117 -0.44 -12.38 -2.22
C ASP A 117 -1.47 -13.48 -2.49
N LEU A 118 -1.35 -14.23 -3.60
CA LEU A 118 -2.27 -15.31 -3.90
C LEU A 118 -2.23 -16.41 -2.82
N CYS A 119 -1.03 -16.79 -2.40
CA CYS A 119 -0.81 -17.92 -1.48
C CYS A 119 -0.99 -17.58 0.00
N ASP A 120 -0.84 -16.31 0.39
CA ASP A 120 -1.02 -15.88 1.78
C ASP A 120 -2.50 -15.91 2.21
N HIS A 121 -3.42 -15.82 1.24
CA HIS A 121 -4.85 -15.65 1.50
C HIS A 121 -5.66 -16.91 1.19
N ASP A 122 -6.70 -17.10 2.00
CA ASP A 122 -7.83 -17.94 1.62
C ASP A 122 -8.78 -17.06 0.79
N TRP A 123 -9.40 -17.64 -0.22
CA TRP A 123 -10.23 -16.88 -1.15
C TRP A 123 -11.67 -17.37 -1.14
N GLU A 124 -12.62 -16.45 -1.09
CA GLU A 124 -14.02 -16.74 -1.31
C GLU A 124 -14.35 -16.63 -2.80
N PHE A 125 -14.86 -17.71 -3.38
CA PHE A 125 -15.24 -17.82 -4.79
C PHE A 125 -16.74 -17.74 -4.97
N ARG A 126 -17.19 -16.99 -5.98
CA ARG A 126 -18.60 -16.88 -6.37
C ARG A 126 -18.77 -16.71 -7.87
N PHE A 127 -19.85 -17.26 -8.41
CA PHE A 127 -20.30 -16.96 -9.78
C PHE A 127 -21.10 -15.64 -9.82
N THR A 128 -20.96 -14.91 -10.92
CA THR A 128 -21.78 -13.72 -11.22
C THR A 128 -23.09 -14.13 -11.88
N ILE A 129 -24.01 -13.17 -12.05
CA ILE A 129 -25.28 -13.40 -12.74
C ILE A 129 -25.12 -13.83 -14.20
N ALA A 130 -24.01 -13.44 -14.85
CA ALA A 130 -23.73 -13.78 -16.23
C ALA A 130 -23.19 -15.22 -16.40
N ALA A 131 -22.86 -15.90 -15.29
CA ALA A 131 -22.53 -17.32 -15.35
C ALA A 131 -23.74 -18.15 -15.79
N PRO A 132 -23.54 -19.21 -16.59
CA PRO A 132 -24.58 -20.15 -16.94
C PRO A 132 -25.32 -20.66 -15.69
N GLU A 133 -26.63 -20.84 -15.82
CA GLU A 133 -27.51 -21.22 -14.71
C GLU A 133 -27.05 -22.51 -14.00
N TYR A 134 -26.54 -23.48 -14.76
CA TYR A 134 -25.94 -24.69 -14.21
C TYR A 134 -24.91 -24.40 -13.12
N TRP A 135 -23.95 -23.50 -13.40
CA TRP A 135 -22.89 -23.14 -12.46
C TRP A 135 -23.42 -22.33 -11.27
N ARG A 136 -24.35 -21.40 -11.52
CA ARG A 136 -25.00 -20.63 -10.44
C ARG A 136 -25.78 -21.53 -9.49
N ASN A 137 -26.39 -22.60 -10.00
CA ASN A 137 -27.13 -23.56 -9.18
C ASN A 137 -26.24 -24.41 -8.27
N LEU A 138 -24.94 -24.51 -8.54
CA LEU A 138 -23.97 -25.17 -7.69
C LEU A 138 -23.35 -24.24 -6.65
N ASP A 139 -23.53 -22.93 -6.79
CA ASP A 139 -22.99 -21.92 -5.88
C ASP A 139 -23.93 -21.68 -4.68
N PRO A 140 -23.50 -22.02 -3.45
CA PRO A 140 -24.22 -21.77 -2.20
C PRO A 140 -24.80 -20.36 -2.06
N SER A 141 -24.10 -19.34 -2.55
CA SER A 141 -24.45 -17.94 -2.34
C SER A 141 -25.70 -17.50 -3.10
N TRP A 142 -26.03 -18.17 -4.21
CA TRP A 142 -27.23 -17.88 -5.00
C TRP A 142 -28.50 -18.49 -4.41
N LYS A 143 -28.36 -19.55 -3.62
CA LYS A 143 -29.46 -20.26 -2.97
C LYS A 143 -29.56 -19.96 -1.48
N HIS A 144 -28.59 -19.23 -0.92
CA HIS A 144 -28.40 -19.08 0.51
C HIS A 144 -28.30 -20.43 1.24
N THR A 145 -27.72 -21.43 0.57
CA THR A 145 -27.61 -22.80 1.07
C THR A 145 -26.16 -23.15 1.32
N GLY A 146 -25.75 -23.18 2.59
CA GLY A 146 -24.42 -23.65 2.99
C GLY A 146 -23.35 -22.56 3.05
N PRO A 147 -22.11 -22.94 3.39
CA PRO A 147 -21.01 -21.99 3.55
C PRO A 147 -20.53 -21.43 2.20
N PRO A 148 -19.85 -20.26 2.20
CA PRO A 148 -19.19 -19.76 1.01
C PRO A 148 -18.13 -20.72 0.48
N MET A 149 -17.97 -20.79 -0.84
CA MET A 149 -16.96 -21.64 -1.47
C MET A 149 -15.56 -21.07 -1.27
N ARG A 150 -14.65 -21.86 -0.69
CA ARG A 150 -13.26 -21.44 -0.48
C ARG A 150 -12.31 -21.98 -1.55
N ARG A 151 -11.28 -21.20 -1.86
CA ARG A 151 -10.24 -21.50 -2.83
C ARG A 151 -8.88 -21.16 -2.26
N TYR A 152 -7.90 -21.93 -2.69
CA TYR A 152 -6.53 -21.84 -2.17
C TYR A 152 -5.56 -21.88 -3.34
N PHE A 153 -4.61 -20.94 -3.35
CA PHE A 153 -3.51 -20.90 -4.30
C PHE A 153 -2.26 -21.40 -3.58
N HIS A 154 -1.52 -22.31 -4.23
CA HIS A 154 -0.38 -22.97 -3.63
C HIS A 154 0.95 -22.50 -4.23
N PRO A 155 2.05 -22.52 -3.47
CA PRO A 155 3.37 -22.10 -3.95
C PRO A 155 3.92 -22.95 -5.09
N ASP A 156 3.38 -24.12 -5.39
CA ASP A 156 3.78 -24.96 -6.53
C ASP A 156 3.03 -24.59 -7.83
N GLY A 157 2.07 -23.66 -7.77
CA GLY A 157 1.22 -23.29 -8.91
C GLY A 157 -0.11 -24.05 -8.95
N TYR A 158 -0.36 -24.94 -8.00
CA TYR A 158 -1.63 -25.63 -7.86
C TYR A 158 -2.70 -24.70 -7.29
N HIS A 159 -3.95 -24.94 -7.68
CA HIS A 159 -5.13 -24.27 -7.14
C HIS A 159 -6.09 -25.36 -6.64
N SER A 160 -6.64 -25.19 -5.45
CA SER A 160 -7.55 -26.17 -4.82
C SER A 160 -8.80 -25.53 -4.25
N ALA A 161 -9.76 -26.37 -3.86
CA ALA A 161 -11.01 -25.99 -3.21
C ALA A 161 -11.26 -26.87 -1.98
N ASP A 162 -12.32 -26.57 -1.23
CA ASP A 162 -12.77 -27.42 -0.13
C ASP A 162 -13.19 -28.82 -0.61
N PRO A 163 -13.01 -29.88 0.21
CA PRO A 163 -13.25 -31.27 -0.20
C PRO A 163 -14.66 -31.61 -0.69
N HIS A 164 -15.67 -30.85 -0.27
CA HIS A 164 -17.08 -31.06 -0.63
C HIS A 164 -17.60 -30.02 -1.63
N ASP A 165 -16.70 -29.31 -2.31
CA ASP A 165 -17.08 -28.32 -3.30
C ASP A 165 -17.58 -28.99 -4.59
N ALA A 166 -18.90 -28.88 -4.82
CA ALA A 166 -19.56 -29.45 -5.98
C ALA A 166 -19.17 -28.79 -7.31
N VAL A 167 -18.72 -27.53 -7.28
CA VAL A 167 -18.19 -26.83 -8.46
C VAL A 167 -16.81 -27.36 -8.81
N TRP A 168 -16.00 -27.68 -7.81
CA TRP A 168 -14.64 -28.19 -7.99
C TRP A 168 -14.60 -29.58 -8.61
N GLY A 169 -15.47 -30.48 -8.14
CA GLY A 169 -15.61 -31.83 -8.70
C GLY A 169 -14.33 -32.69 -8.67
N GLY A 170 -13.32 -32.31 -7.89
CA GLY A 170 -12.03 -33.02 -7.78
C GLY A 170 -11.06 -32.76 -8.95
N HIS A 171 -11.30 -31.75 -9.78
CA HIS A 171 -10.41 -31.44 -10.91
C HIS A 171 -9.07 -30.85 -10.45
N GLU A 172 -7.97 -31.27 -11.07
CA GLU A 172 -6.70 -30.56 -10.89
C GLU A 172 -6.73 -29.22 -11.64
N CYS A 173 -6.35 -28.14 -10.96
CA CYS A 173 -6.14 -26.86 -11.64
C CYS A 173 -4.80 -26.24 -11.28
N THR A 174 -4.25 -25.52 -12.26
CA THR A 174 -3.07 -24.68 -12.10
C THR A 174 -3.43 -23.23 -12.35
N TYR A 175 -2.72 -22.33 -11.69
CA TYR A 175 -2.87 -20.89 -11.91
C TYR A 175 -1.60 -20.28 -12.50
N THR A 176 -1.78 -19.18 -13.21
CA THR A 176 -0.70 -18.37 -13.76
C THR A 176 -0.98 -16.90 -13.52
N ILE A 177 0.07 -16.14 -13.22
CA ILE A 177 0.05 -14.68 -13.18
C ILE A 177 0.72 -14.19 -14.46
N ILE A 178 -0.01 -13.44 -15.26
CA ILE A 178 0.51 -12.91 -16.53
C ILE A 178 0.66 -11.41 -16.39
N THR A 179 1.88 -10.91 -16.63
CA THR A 179 2.17 -9.48 -16.75
C THR A 179 2.80 -9.23 -18.12
N SER A 180 2.12 -8.47 -18.97
CA SER A 180 2.63 -8.04 -20.27
C SER A 180 3.00 -6.56 -20.20
N PHE A 181 3.99 -6.16 -20.99
CA PHE A 181 4.46 -4.77 -21.06
C PHE A 181 4.23 -4.23 -22.47
N ALA A 182 3.88 -2.95 -22.54
CA ALA A 182 3.94 -2.17 -23.77
C ALA A 182 5.41 -1.83 -24.10
N GLY A 183 5.67 -1.43 -25.35
CA GLY A 183 7.03 -1.11 -25.81
C GLY A 183 7.72 0.04 -25.05
N ASN A 184 6.97 0.84 -24.30
CA ASN A 184 7.47 1.90 -23.42
C ASN A 184 7.79 1.42 -21.98
N GLY A 185 7.69 0.12 -21.70
CA GLY A 185 7.92 -0.46 -20.38
C GLY A 185 6.75 -0.31 -19.40
N CYS A 186 5.65 0.32 -19.80
CA CYS A 186 4.43 0.35 -19.00
C CYS A 186 3.73 -1.01 -19.05
N ILE A 187 3.09 -1.41 -17.96
CA ILE A 187 2.29 -2.63 -17.93
C ILE A 187 1.10 -2.47 -18.88
N ARG A 188 0.96 -3.40 -19.81
CA ARG A 188 -0.16 -3.48 -20.75
C ARG A 188 -1.30 -4.29 -20.13
N ASP A 189 -1.00 -5.51 -19.68
CA ASP A 189 -1.97 -6.39 -19.03
C ASP A 189 -1.35 -6.99 -17.77
N HIS A 190 -2.16 -7.12 -16.73
CA HIS A 190 -1.82 -7.87 -15.54
C HIS A 190 -3.06 -8.62 -15.04
N TYR A 191 -3.02 -9.95 -15.07
CA TYR A 191 -4.17 -10.79 -14.74
C TYR A 191 -3.76 -12.16 -14.19
N VAL A 192 -4.70 -12.78 -13.47
CA VAL A 192 -4.58 -14.17 -13.00
C VAL A 192 -5.45 -15.05 -13.88
N ARG A 193 -4.96 -16.23 -14.25
CA ARG A 193 -5.72 -17.21 -15.03
C ARG A 193 -5.60 -18.59 -14.41
N ILE A 194 -6.73 -19.28 -14.29
CA ILE A 194 -6.81 -20.66 -13.79
C ILE A 194 -7.12 -21.56 -14.99
N ASN A 195 -6.23 -22.51 -15.29
CA ASN A 195 -6.31 -23.37 -16.48
C ASN A 195 -6.65 -22.55 -17.75
N ARG A 196 -7.69 -22.96 -18.48
CA ARG A 196 -8.17 -22.29 -19.70
C ARG A 196 -9.35 -21.36 -19.46
N TRP A 197 -9.78 -21.17 -18.21
CA TRP A 197 -10.87 -20.27 -17.88
C TRP A 197 -10.53 -18.81 -18.24
N PRO A 198 -11.53 -17.93 -18.38
CA PRO A 198 -11.30 -16.53 -18.74
C PRO A 198 -10.36 -15.82 -17.74
N PRO A 199 -9.48 -14.93 -18.23
CA PRO A 199 -8.56 -14.20 -17.37
C PRO A 199 -9.31 -13.31 -16.38
N MET A 200 -8.81 -13.25 -15.14
CA MET A 200 -9.34 -12.40 -14.07
C MET A 200 -8.52 -11.14 -13.92
N LYS A 201 -9.21 -10.00 -13.98
CA LYS A 201 -8.61 -8.72 -13.62
C LYS A 201 -8.36 -8.70 -12.12
N VAL A 202 -7.25 -8.07 -11.74
CA VAL A 202 -6.80 -7.91 -10.36
C VAL A 202 -7.16 -6.51 -9.89
N SER A 203 -7.72 -6.39 -8.69
CA SER A 203 -7.94 -5.09 -8.06
C SER A 203 -7.78 -5.16 -6.54
N ARG A 204 -7.41 -4.03 -5.94
CA ARG A 204 -7.35 -3.83 -4.49
C ARG A 204 -8.56 -3.02 -4.04
N LYS A 205 -9.19 -3.41 -2.93
CA LYS A 205 -10.30 -2.67 -2.31
C LYS A 205 -9.79 -1.68 -1.26
N GLU A 206 -10.67 -0.81 -0.78
CA GLU A 206 -10.36 0.23 0.21
C GLU A 206 -9.92 -0.32 1.57
N ASP A 207 -10.42 -1.50 1.93
CA ASP A 207 -10.03 -2.26 3.12
C ASP A 207 -8.72 -3.04 2.92
N TRP A 208 -8.05 -2.88 1.78
CA TRP A 208 -6.84 -3.58 1.36
C TRP A 208 -7.02 -5.07 1.04
N SER A 209 -8.25 -5.57 0.97
CA SER A 209 -8.54 -6.88 0.39
C SER A 209 -8.30 -6.88 -1.13
N TRP A 210 -8.04 -8.06 -1.67
CA TRP A 210 -7.89 -8.30 -3.09
C TRP A 210 -9.21 -8.82 -3.69
N GLU A 211 -9.46 -8.44 -4.93
CA GLU A 211 -10.47 -9.04 -5.77
C GLU A 211 -9.86 -9.48 -7.10
N LEU A 212 -10.15 -10.73 -7.48
CA LEU A 212 -9.90 -11.26 -8.83
C LEU A 212 -11.26 -11.46 -9.47
N SER A 213 -11.54 -10.81 -10.60
CA SER A 213 -12.86 -10.94 -11.23
C SER A 213 -12.81 -10.93 -12.74
N ASN A 214 -13.78 -11.61 -13.33
CA ASN A 214 -14.12 -11.50 -14.73
C ASN A 214 -15.65 -11.45 -14.87
N HIS A 215 -16.15 -11.57 -16.10
CA HIS A 215 -17.59 -11.51 -16.34
C HIS A 215 -18.37 -12.70 -15.76
N LEU A 216 -17.74 -13.86 -15.49
CA LEU A 216 -18.41 -15.08 -15.02
C LEU A 216 -18.27 -15.30 -13.51
N TYR A 217 -17.14 -14.95 -12.92
CA TYR A 217 -16.87 -15.28 -11.51
C TYR A 217 -15.91 -14.29 -10.87
N ARG A 218 -15.90 -14.32 -9.53
CA ARG A 218 -15.05 -13.48 -8.69
C ARG A 218 -14.47 -14.27 -7.53
N TYR A 219 -13.29 -13.85 -7.11
CA TYR A 219 -12.59 -14.26 -5.92
C TYR A 219 -12.38 -13.02 -5.06
N ASN A 220 -12.71 -13.10 -3.77
CA ASN A 220 -12.35 -12.08 -2.79
C ASN A 220 -11.42 -12.70 -1.76
N SER A 221 -10.31 -12.04 -1.45
CA SER A 221 -9.48 -12.51 -0.35
C SER A 221 -10.22 -12.33 0.98
N ILE A 222 -10.12 -13.34 1.83
CA ILE A 222 -10.76 -13.36 3.14
C ILE A 222 -9.85 -12.61 4.13
N PRO A 223 -10.35 -11.63 4.89
CA PRO A 223 -9.54 -10.89 5.87
C PRO A 223 -8.73 -11.79 6.80
N ASP A 224 -7.49 -11.40 7.07
CA ASP A 224 -6.54 -12.18 7.88
C ASP A 224 -6.68 -11.88 9.39
N THR A 225 -7.87 -11.49 9.86
CA THR A 225 -8.08 -11.01 11.24
C THR A 225 -7.62 -12.00 12.31
N ASP A 226 -7.62 -13.29 11.98
CA ASP A 226 -7.23 -14.38 12.89
C ASP A 226 -5.85 -14.99 12.56
N LYS A 227 -5.25 -14.65 11.40
CA LYS A 227 -3.95 -15.19 10.99
C LYS A 227 -2.83 -14.39 11.62
N LYS A 228 -1.89 -15.09 12.27
CA LYS A 228 -0.66 -14.48 12.79
C LYS A 228 0.28 -14.15 11.63
N GLY A 229 0.30 -12.89 11.22
CA GLY A 229 1.31 -12.40 10.28
C GLY A 229 0.81 -11.27 9.39
N CYS A 230 1.75 -10.72 8.65
CA CYS A 230 1.48 -9.79 7.56
C CYS A 230 1.61 -10.54 6.22
N THR A 231 1.00 -10.01 5.17
CA THR A 231 0.85 -10.70 3.86
C THR A 231 1.45 -9.93 2.70
N GLY A 232 1.59 -10.60 1.56
CA GLY A 232 2.16 -10.04 0.35
C GLY A 232 3.69 -9.97 0.37
N PRO A 233 4.30 -9.37 -0.66
CA PRO A 233 5.74 -9.39 -0.83
C PRO A 233 6.48 -8.62 0.28
N LEU A 234 7.68 -9.09 0.63
CA LEU A 234 8.59 -8.41 1.56
C LEU A 234 9.17 -7.10 1.00
N PHE A 235 9.21 -6.99 -0.33
CA PHE A 235 9.78 -5.84 -1.03
C PHE A 235 8.69 -5.16 -1.87
N PRO A 236 8.80 -3.83 -2.07
CA PRO A 236 7.85 -3.11 -2.91
C PRO A 236 7.78 -3.66 -4.33
N VAL A 237 6.56 -3.82 -4.83
CA VAL A 237 6.27 -4.20 -6.22
C VAL A 237 5.53 -3.04 -6.87
N TRP A 238 6.20 -2.37 -7.80
CA TRP A 238 5.70 -1.19 -8.52
C TRP A 238 5.09 -1.57 -9.86
#